data_AF-A0A9X2WJN6-F1
#
_entry.id   AF-A0A9X2WJN6-F1
#
_cell.length_a   1.000
_cell.length_b   1.000
_cell.length_c   1.000
_cell.angle_alpha   90.00
_cell.angle_beta   90.00
_cell.angle_gamma   90.00
#
_symmetry.space_group_name_H-M   'P 1'
#
loop_
_entity.id
_entity.type
_entity.pdbx_description
1 polymer ?
#
loop_
_entity_poly.entity_id
_entity_poly.type
_entity_poly.pdbx_seq_one_letter_code
_entity_poly.pdbx_strand_id
1 'polypeptide(L)'
;MRTALCCLLLLGVISVSGCSATPNTFASKVKSEGVQHLDLSQQWEQGDKDVKTGSEQLREGRQLVQEGNLEIREGERLMAEAQLAAERHRQTFQAFASNLQGAQSGKRAAEMLQKLEDISDLWEDADEKYLDGKELIEDGNTKLAEGESAIEQGQSLVNSGRNRMSQAEAKYQQRAGKGLVEQMYIEEQPRNF
;
A
#
# COMPACT_ATOMS: atom_id res chain seq x y z
N MET A 1 51.40 69.91 8.33
CA MET A 1 52.72 70.19 7.69
C MET A 1 53.23 68.86 7.16
N ARG A 2 53.42 68.55 5.87
CA ARG A 2 53.69 69.31 4.65
C ARG A 2 53.14 68.52 3.45
N THR A 3 52.77 69.27 2.42
CA THR A 3 52.34 68.91 1.07
C THR A 3 53.48 68.46 0.14
N ALA A 4 53.17 67.57 -0.83
CA ALA A 4 53.66 67.51 -2.24
C ALA A 4 53.29 66.12 -2.80
N LEU A 5 52.32 65.89 -3.69
CA LEU A 5 52.12 66.31 -5.09
C LEU A 5 53.19 65.79 -6.08
N CYS A 6 52.71 65.23 -7.20
CA CYS A 6 53.37 64.80 -8.46
C CYS A 6 53.81 63.32 -8.58
N CYS A 7 53.02 62.49 -9.27
CA CYS A 7 53.20 62.27 -10.72
C CYS A 7 52.15 61.29 -11.29
N LEU A 8 51.61 61.69 -12.44
CA LEU A 8 50.66 60.99 -13.30
C LEU A 8 51.18 59.65 -13.86
N LEU A 9 50.24 58.90 -14.44
CA LEU A 9 50.36 57.92 -15.55
C LEU A 9 50.54 56.43 -15.19
N LEU A 10 49.44 55.65 -15.27
CA LEU A 10 49.13 54.74 -16.40
C LEU A 10 48.04 53.69 -16.04
N LEU A 11 46.94 53.76 -16.81
CA LEU A 11 46.22 52.65 -17.43
C LEU A 11 45.80 51.43 -16.57
N GLY A 12 44.50 51.41 -16.27
CA GLY A 12 43.60 50.47 -16.95
C GLY A 12 43.74 48.99 -16.64
N VAL A 13 43.02 48.53 -15.61
CA VAL A 13 42.39 47.19 -15.63
C VAL A 13 40.97 47.35 -15.08
N ILE A 14 40.04 47.64 -15.99
CA ILE A 14 38.62 47.38 -15.74
C ILE A 14 38.51 45.86 -15.82
N SER A 15 38.42 45.20 -14.66
CA SER A 15 38.02 43.81 -14.57
C SER A 15 36.58 43.70 -15.04
N VAL A 16 36.42 43.50 -16.34
CA VAL A 16 35.15 43.10 -16.96
C VAL A 16 34.74 41.80 -16.28
N SER A 17 33.75 41.91 -15.40
CA SER A 17 33.04 40.76 -14.86
C SER A 17 32.40 40.07 -16.07
N GLY A 18 33.01 38.98 -16.52
CA GLY A 18 32.47 38.15 -17.59
C GLY A 18 31.13 37.57 -17.14
N CYS A 19 30.05 38.26 -17.49
CA CYS A 19 28.74 37.62 -17.60
C CYS A 19 28.85 36.59 -18.72
N SER A 20 29.19 35.36 -18.35
CA SER A 20 28.93 34.18 -19.17
C SER A 20 27.41 33.97 -19.22
N ALA A 21 26.70 34.87 -19.89
CA ALA A 21 25.32 34.63 -20.29
C ALA A 21 25.38 33.48 -21.31
N THR A 22 24.82 32.33 -20.94
CA THR A 22 24.63 31.20 -21.86
C THR A 22 23.98 31.73 -23.14
N PRO A 23 24.60 31.56 -24.32
CA PRO A 23 24.07 32.12 -25.56
C PRO A 23 22.74 31.43 -25.88
N ASN A 24 21.65 32.22 -25.88
CA ASN A 24 20.30 31.81 -26.26
C ASN A 24 20.24 31.55 -27.77
N THR A 25 20.84 30.45 -28.22
CA THR A 25 20.78 29.99 -29.61
C THR A 25 19.56 29.11 -29.83
N PHE A 26 19.03 29.08 -31.06
CA PHE A 26 17.95 28.17 -31.43
C PHE A 26 18.25 26.71 -31.03
N ALA A 27 19.46 26.23 -31.29
CA ALA A 27 19.89 24.88 -30.91
C ALA A 27 19.83 24.63 -29.39
N SER A 28 20.23 25.61 -28.57
CA SER A 28 20.12 25.51 -27.11
C SER A 28 18.67 25.50 -26.61
N LYS A 29 17.77 26.27 -27.24
CA LYS A 29 16.33 26.28 -26.94
C LYS A 29 15.71 24.92 -27.25
N VAL A 30 15.89 24.40 -28.48
CA VAL A 30 15.37 23.08 -28.90
C VAL A 30 15.87 21.96 -27.99
N LYS A 31 17.17 21.97 -27.64
CA LYS A 31 17.73 20.97 -26.71
C LYS A 31 17.06 21.06 -25.33
N SER A 32 16.87 22.27 -24.79
CA SER A 32 16.27 22.46 -23.47
C SER A 32 14.79 22.04 -23.43
N GLU A 33 14.03 22.35 -24.48
CA GLU A 33 12.63 21.93 -24.62
C GLU A 33 12.54 20.42 -24.73
N GLY A 34 13.37 19.78 -25.56
CA GLY A 34 13.42 18.33 -25.70
C GLY A 34 13.72 17.59 -24.39
N VAL A 35 14.71 18.04 -23.62
CA VAL A 35 15.04 17.47 -22.30
C VAL A 35 13.86 17.60 -21.34
N GLN A 36 13.16 18.73 -21.35
CA GLN A 36 12.04 18.95 -20.46
C GLN A 36 10.79 18.16 -20.87
N HIS A 37 10.55 17.96 -22.17
CA HIS A 37 9.50 17.06 -22.64
C HIS A 37 9.77 15.60 -22.22
N LEU A 38 11.03 15.17 -22.27
CA LEU A 38 11.44 13.86 -21.77
C LEU A 38 11.12 13.72 -20.27
N ASP A 39 11.50 14.71 -19.46
CA ASP A 39 11.21 14.72 -18.01
C ASP A 39 9.71 14.65 -17.69
N LEU A 40 8.87 15.41 -18.41
CA LEU A 40 7.42 15.34 -18.25
C LEU A 40 6.85 13.97 -18.63
N SER A 41 7.34 13.39 -19.74
CA SER A 41 6.92 12.05 -20.17
C SER A 41 7.31 10.98 -19.16
N GLN A 42 8.50 11.07 -18.57
CA GLN A 42 8.98 10.15 -17.53
C GLN A 42 8.17 10.30 -16.23
N GLN A 43 7.85 11.53 -15.83
CA GLN A 43 6.97 11.77 -14.68
C GLN A 43 5.58 11.16 -14.89
N TRP A 44 5.01 11.33 -16.09
CA TRP A 44 3.71 10.75 -16.41
C TRP A 44 3.78 9.21 -16.39
N GLU A 45 4.78 8.61 -17.05
CA GLU A 45 4.96 7.16 -17.09
C GLU A 45 5.16 6.56 -15.69
N GLN A 46 5.94 7.22 -14.83
CA GLN A 46 6.09 6.78 -13.45
C GLN A 46 4.75 6.86 -12.69
N GLY A 47 3.96 7.91 -12.92
CA GLY A 47 2.64 8.03 -12.29
C GLY A 47 1.65 6.95 -12.76
N ASP A 48 1.70 6.57 -14.04
CA ASP A 48 0.92 5.44 -14.57
C ASP A 48 1.34 4.10 -13.94
N LYS A 49 2.66 3.88 -13.77
CA LYS A 49 3.18 2.72 -13.04
C LYS A 49 2.70 2.69 -11.59
N ASP A 50 2.78 3.81 -10.88
CA ASP A 50 2.32 3.93 -9.50
C ASP A 50 0.81 3.62 -9.40
N VAL A 51 -0.01 4.12 -10.33
CA VAL A 51 -1.46 3.81 -10.38
C VAL A 51 -1.71 2.34 -10.64
N LYS A 52 -0.98 1.70 -11.56
CA LYS A 52 -1.13 0.27 -11.86
C LYS A 52 -0.76 -0.59 -10.66
N THR A 53 0.41 -0.36 -10.06
CA THR A 53 0.84 -1.08 -8.85
C THR A 53 -0.14 -0.83 -7.70
N GLY A 54 -0.58 0.40 -7.49
CA GLY A 54 -1.55 0.71 -6.45
C GLY A 54 -2.91 0.03 -6.67
N SER A 55 -3.37 -0.06 -7.91
CA SER A 55 -4.62 -0.76 -8.25
C SER A 55 -4.53 -2.26 -7.98
N GLU A 56 -3.36 -2.85 -8.22
CA GLU A 56 -3.11 -4.26 -7.91
C GLU A 56 -3.11 -4.51 -6.39
N GLN A 57 -2.41 -3.67 -5.63
CA GLN A 57 -2.45 -3.71 -4.16
C GLN A 57 -3.86 -3.58 -3.59
N LEU A 58 -4.68 -2.69 -4.17
CA LEU A 58 -6.09 -2.57 -3.78
C LEU A 58 -6.90 -3.84 -4.11
N ARG A 59 -6.57 -4.55 -5.20
CA ARG A 59 -7.23 -5.81 -5.58
C ARG A 59 -6.83 -6.93 -4.62
N GLU A 60 -5.54 -7.11 -4.40
CA GLU A 60 -4.99 -8.10 -3.46
C GLU A 60 -5.51 -7.87 -2.05
N GLY A 61 -5.48 -6.63 -1.55
CA GLY A 61 -5.96 -6.32 -0.21
C GLY A 61 -7.46 -6.60 -0.03
N ARG A 62 -8.29 -6.32 -1.03
CA ARG A 62 -9.72 -6.70 -1.00
C ARG A 62 -9.94 -8.21 -0.98
N GLN A 63 -9.09 -8.96 -1.69
CA GLN A 63 -9.16 -10.41 -1.70
C GLN A 63 -8.78 -10.98 -0.32
N LEU A 64 -7.70 -10.49 0.28
CA LEU A 64 -7.30 -10.88 1.65
C LEU A 64 -8.39 -10.56 2.67
N VAL A 65 -9.02 -9.39 2.59
CA VAL A 65 -10.15 -9.04 3.46
C VAL A 65 -11.32 -10.02 3.28
N GLN A 66 -11.63 -10.41 2.04
CA GLN A 66 -12.70 -11.37 1.78
C GLN A 66 -12.38 -12.75 2.34
N GLU A 67 -11.15 -13.24 2.13
CA GLU A 67 -10.66 -14.52 2.64
C GLU A 67 -10.65 -14.54 4.17
N GLY A 68 -10.12 -13.50 4.82
CA GLY A 68 -10.11 -13.41 6.28
C GLY A 68 -11.51 -13.40 6.90
N ASN A 69 -12.47 -12.72 6.27
CA ASN A 69 -13.88 -12.76 6.70
C ASN A 69 -14.55 -14.13 6.50
N LEU A 70 -14.08 -14.95 5.56
CA LEU A 70 -14.57 -16.33 5.39
C LEU A 70 -14.02 -17.23 6.50
N GLU A 71 -12.74 -17.13 6.80
CA GLU A 71 -12.08 -17.90 7.86
C GLU A 71 -12.65 -17.56 9.24
N ILE A 72 -12.85 -16.29 9.56
CA ILE A 72 -13.48 -15.88 10.83
C ILE A 72 -14.88 -16.50 10.97
N ARG A 73 -15.71 -16.44 9.92
CA ARG A 73 -17.06 -17.02 9.96
C ARG A 73 -17.05 -18.53 10.14
N GLU A 74 -16.10 -19.20 9.48
CA GLU A 74 -15.95 -20.65 9.62
C GLU A 74 -15.44 -21.02 11.02
N GLY A 75 -14.50 -20.25 11.56
CA GLY A 75 -14.02 -20.43 12.92
C GLY A 75 -15.11 -20.22 13.97
N GLU A 76 -15.91 -19.15 13.83
CA GLU A 76 -17.09 -18.91 14.67
C GLU A 76 -18.10 -20.08 14.61
N ARG A 77 -18.30 -20.66 13.42
CA ARG A 77 -19.17 -21.84 13.24
C ARG A 77 -18.62 -23.04 14.00
N LEU A 78 -17.34 -23.35 13.85
CA LEU A 78 -16.70 -24.48 14.53
C LEU A 78 -16.75 -24.32 16.06
N MET A 79 -16.46 -23.13 16.58
CA MET A 79 -16.55 -22.86 18.01
C MET A 79 -17.98 -23.02 18.54
N ALA A 80 -18.99 -22.55 17.79
CA ALA A 80 -20.39 -22.73 18.18
C ALA A 80 -20.81 -24.21 18.19
N GLU A 81 -20.35 -25.00 17.21
CA GLU A 81 -20.60 -26.43 17.14
C GLU A 81 -19.90 -27.19 18.28
N ALA A 82 -18.64 -26.86 18.56
CA ALA A 82 -17.88 -27.39 19.68
C ALA A 82 -18.56 -27.11 21.02
N GLN A 83 -19.02 -25.88 21.25
CA GLN A 83 -19.70 -25.50 22.47
C GLN A 83 -21.03 -26.26 22.65
N LEU A 84 -21.78 -26.44 21.56
CA LEU A 84 -23.02 -27.23 21.59
C LEU A 84 -22.74 -28.72 21.85
N ALA A 85 -21.68 -29.27 21.27
CA ALA A 85 -21.24 -30.64 21.51
C ALA A 85 -20.84 -30.84 22.98
N ALA A 86 -19.98 -29.98 23.51
CA ALA A 86 -19.54 -30.02 24.90
C ALA A 86 -20.72 -29.98 25.89
N GLU A 87 -21.73 -29.15 25.64
CA GLU A 87 -22.93 -29.10 26.48
C GLU A 87 -23.74 -30.42 26.41
N ARG A 88 -23.90 -31.01 25.23
CA ARG A 88 -24.56 -32.32 25.08
C ARG A 88 -23.78 -33.43 25.78
N HIS A 89 -22.45 -33.42 25.69
CA HIS A 89 -21.60 -34.39 26.36
C HIS A 89 -21.63 -34.22 27.88
N ARG A 90 -21.71 -32.98 28.38
CA ARG A 90 -21.93 -32.67 29.80
C ARG A 90 -23.23 -33.24 30.32
N GLN A 91 -24.33 -33.08 29.58
CA GLN A 91 -25.63 -33.65 29.94
C GLN A 91 -25.60 -35.19 29.94
N THR A 92 -24.92 -35.77 28.95
CA THR A 92 -24.75 -37.23 28.83
C THR A 92 -23.95 -37.79 30.02
N PHE A 93 -22.86 -37.12 30.38
CA PHE A 93 -22.06 -37.45 31.56
C PHE A 93 -22.88 -37.33 32.84
N GLN A 94 -23.64 -36.26 33.03
CA GLN A 94 -24.49 -36.08 34.23
C GLN A 94 -25.54 -37.18 34.34
N ALA A 95 -26.23 -37.51 33.25
CA ALA A 95 -27.20 -38.60 33.19
C ALA A 95 -26.54 -39.95 33.51
N PHE A 96 -25.36 -40.21 32.97
CA PHE A 96 -24.60 -41.41 33.28
C PHE A 96 -24.15 -41.44 34.75
N ALA A 97 -23.60 -40.34 35.26
CA ALA A 97 -23.12 -40.18 36.63
C ALA A 97 -24.22 -40.44 37.67
N SER A 98 -25.44 -39.96 37.40
CA SER A 98 -26.60 -40.20 38.25
C SER A 98 -27.01 -41.67 38.38
N ASN A 99 -26.61 -42.51 37.41
CA ASN A 99 -26.91 -43.94 37.36
C ASN A 99 -25.75 -44.84 37.86
N LEU A 100 -24.65 -44.25 38.36
CA LEU A 100 -23.44 -44.99 38.78
C LEU A 100 -23.64 -45.85 40.04
N GLN A 101 -24.73 -45.67 40.82
CA GLN A 101 -24.97 -46.38 42.09
C GLN A 101 -25.15 -47.91 41.96
N GLY A 102 -25.16 -48.45 40.73
CA GLY A 102 -25.41 -49.88 40.45
C GLY A 102 -24.20 -50.75 40.13
N ALA A 103 -22.95 -50.32 40.36
CA ALA A 103 -21.74 -51.12 40.06
C ALA A 103 -21.56 -52.32 41.01
N GLN A 104 -22.46 -53.31 40.92
CA GLN A 104 -22.49 -54.48 41.82
C GLN A 104 -21.70 -55.68 41.28
N SER A 105 -21.00 -55.54 40.15
CA SER A 105 -20.12 -56.58 39.59
C SER A 105 -18.97 -56.00 38.76
N GLY A 106 -17.85 -56.74 38.67
CA GLY A 106 -16.68 -56.34 37.87
C GLY A 106 -17.00 -56.15 36.37
N LYS A 107 -17.89 -56.98 35.81
CA LYS A 107 -18.36 -56.82 34.42
C LYS A 107 -19.05 -55.48 34.22
N ARG A 108 -19.93 -55.08 35.15
CA ARG A 108 -20.65 -53.81 35.08
C ARG A 108 -19.72 -52.62 35.26
N ALA A 109 -18.71 -52.74 36.11
CA ALA A 109 -17.67 -51.73 36.27
C ALA A 109 -16.88 -51.51 34.96
N ALA A 110 -16.54 -52.58 34.23
CA ALA A 110 -15.87 -52.48 32.93
C ALA A 110 -16.74 -51.78 31.87
N GLU A 111 -18.03 -52.13 31.78
CA GLU A 111 -18.98 -51.46 30.87
C GLU A 111 -19.14 -49.96 31.21
N MET A 112 -19.05 -49.61 32.49
CA MET A 112 -19.11 -48.22 32.95
C MET A 112 -17.84 -47.44 32.60
N LEU A 113 -16.67 -48.06 32.71
CA LEU A 113 -15.41 -47.45 32.29
C LEU A 113 -15.38 -47.19 30.79
N GLN A 114 -15.85 -48.13 29.96
CA GLN A 114 -15.92 -47.93 28.51
C GLN A 114 -16.78 -46.71 28.16
N LYS A 115 -17.94 -46.55 28.80
CA LYS A 115 -18.79 -45.37 28.57
C LYS A 115 -18.14 -44.06 29.00
N LEU A 116 -17.30 -44.08 30.03
CA LEU A 116 -16.57 -42.89 30.46
C LEU A 116 -15.46 -42.53 29.47
N GLU A 117 -14.79 -43.54 28.90
CA GLU A 117 -13.83 -43.38 27.81
C GLU A 117 -14.52 -42.78 26.58
N ASP A 118 -15.64 -43.36 26.12
CA ASP A 118 -16.41 -42.83 25.00
C ASP A 118 -16.84 -41.36 25.22
N ILE A 119 -17.23 -41.00 26.45
CA ILE A 119 -17.55 -39.61 26.80
C ILE A 119 -16.29 -38.74 26.76
N SER A 120 -15.14 -39.24 27.25
CA SER A 120 -13.88 -38.51 27.23
C SER A 120 -13.47 -38.16 25.80
N ASP A 121 -13.51 -39.13 24.89
CA ASP A 121 -13.17 -38.95 23.48
C ASP A 121 -14.05 -37.88 22.82
N LEU A 122 -15.35 -37.88 23.14
CA LEU A 122 -16.28 -36.86 22.66
C LEU A 122 -15.97 -35.44 23.16
N TRP A 123 -15.39 -35.29 24.35
CA TRP A 123 -14.94 -33.99 24.85
C TRP A 123 -13.64 -33.55 24.17
N GLU A 124 -12.74 -34.48 23.90
CA GLU A 124 -11.50 -34.21 23.16
C GLU A 124 -11.81 -33.73 21.73
N ASP A 125 -12.72 -34.40 21.01
CA ASP A 125 -13.21 -33.98 19.70
C ASP A 125 -13.83 -32.57 19.71
N ALA A 126 -14.53 -32.22 20.79
CA ALA A 126 -15.15 -30.90 20.94
C ALA A 126 -14.08 -29.82 21.21
N ASP A 127 -13.07 -30.13 22.02
CA ASP A 127 -11.97 -29.22 22.32
C ASP A 127 -11.12 -28.97 21.07
N GLU A 128 -10.80 -30.02 20.30
CA GLU A 128 -10.07 -29.90 19.03
C GLU A 128 -10.80 -28.96 18.05
N LYS A 129 -12.10 -29.16 17.83
CA LYS A 129 -12.91 -28.26 16.98
C LYS A 129 -12.94 -26.82 17.48
N TYR A 130 -12.92 -26.63 18.79
CA TYR A 130 -12.87 -25.29 19.37
C TYR A 130 -11.52 -24.62 19.09
N LEU A 131 -10.42 -25.37 19.19
CA LEU A 131 -9.07 -24.91 18.88
C LEU A 131 -8.91 -24.61 17.39
N ASP A 132 -9.37 -25.49 16.51
CA ASP A 132 -9.40 -25.27 15.05
C ASP A 132 -10.17 -23.98 14.71
N GLY A 133 -11.33 -23.79 15.35
CA GLY A 133 -12.12 -22.58 15.15
C GLY A 133 -11.40 -21.31 15.60
N LYS A 134 -10.64 -21.39 16.70
CA LYS A 134 -9.82 -20.27 17.19
C LYS A 134 -8.67 -19.96 16.23
N GLU A 135 -8.00 -20.97 15.70
CA GLU A 135 -6.91 -20.82 14.73
C GLU A 135 -7.43 -20.13 13.45
N LEU A 136 -8.59 -20.54 12.92
CA LEU A 136 -9.21 -19.88 11.77
C LEU A 136 -9.54 -18.40 12.04
N ILE A 137 -9.96 -18.05 13.25
CA ILE A 137 -10.20 -16.64 13.61
C ILE A 137 -8.88 -15.87 13.67
N GLU A 138 -7.82 -16.45 14.21
CA GLU A 138 -6.49 -15.82 14.26
C GLU A 138 -5.90 -15.60 12.86
N ASP A 139 -5.97 -16.62 12.00
CA ASP A 139 -5.55 -16.54 10.61
C ASP A 139 -6.38 -15.51 9.84
N GLY A 140 -7.70 -15.52 10.03
CA GLY A 140 -8.60 -14.59 9.37
C GLY A 140 -8.32 -13.15 9.77
N ASN A 141 -8.06 -12.88 11.07
CA ASN A 141 -7.65 -11.56 11.55
C ASN A 141 -6.30 -11.12 10.97
N THR A 142 -5.36 -12.04 10.79
CA THR A 142 -4.08 -11.76 10.14
C THR A 142 -4.29 -11.31 8.70
N LYS A 143 -5.13 -12.03 7.93
CA LYS A 143 -5.49 -11.65 6.56
C LYS A 143 -6.23 -10.32 6.48
N LEU A 144 -7.09 -9.99 7.45
CA LEU A 144 -7.73 -8.67 7.53
C LEU A 144 -6.67 -7.57 7.66
N ALA A 145 -5.72 -7.72 8.59
CA ALA A 145 -4.67 -6.73 8.82
C ALA A 145 -3.74 -6.56 7.59
N GLU A 146 -3.34 -7.66 6.97
CA GLU A 146 -2.56 -7.63 5.72
C GLU A 146 -3.33 -6.96 4.58
N GLY A 147 -4.62 -7.29 4.46
CA GLY A 147 -5.50 -6.72 3.44
C GLY A 147 -5.72 -5.22 3.60
N GLU A 148 -5.93 -4.75 4.84
CA GLU A 148 -6.04 -3.33 5.16
C GLU A 148 -4.76 -2.57 4.83
N SER A 149 -3.59 -3.13 5.18
CA SER A 149 -2.28 -2.56 4.86
C SER A 149 -2.07 -2.45 3.33
N ALA A 150 -2.39 -3.50 2.57
CA ALA A 150 -2.31 -3.48 1.12
C ALA A 150 -3.26 -2.44 0.51
N ILE A 151 -4.47 -2.29 1.06
CA ILE A 151 -5.42 -1.26 0.62
C ILE A 151 -4.87 0.15 0.86
N GLU A 152 -4.31 0.41 2.05
CA GLU A 152 -3.72 1.71 2.39
C GLU A 152 -2.55 2.07 1.45
N GLN A 153 -1.62 1.14 1.26
CA GLN A 153 -0.48 1.30 0.36
C GLN A 153 -0.95 1.53 -1.09
N GLY A 154 -1.93 0.73 -1.53
CA GLY A 154 -2.51 0.85 -2.87
C GLY A 154 -3.18 2.21 -3.09
N GLN A 155 -3.93 2.72 -2.12
CA GLN A 155 -4.56 4.03 -2.20
C GLN A 155 -3.52 5.17 -2.25
N SER A 156 -2.44 5.05 -1.46
CA SER A 156 -1.32 6.00 -1.47
C SER A 156 -0.64 6.08 -2.83
N LEU A 157 -0.36 4.93 -3.44
CA LEU A 157 0.24 4.82 -4.78
C LEU A 157 -0.66 5.41 -5.86
N VAL A 158 -1.96 5.07 -5.85
CA VAL A 158 -2.93 5.61 -6.81
C VAL A 158 -3.02 7.14 -6.70
N ASN A 159 -3.09 7.67 -5.48
CA ASN A 159 -3.16 9.11 -5.25
C ASN A 159 -1.88 9.81 -5.72
N SER A 160 -0.72 9.28 -5.35
CA SER A 160 0.58 9.83 -5.73
C SER A 160 0.79 9.79 -7.24
N GLY A 161 0.46 8.68 -7.89
CA GLY A 161 0.56 8.52 -9.33
C GLY A 161 -0.36 9.47 -10.09
N ARG A 162 -1.63 9.60 -9.68
CA ARG A 162 -2.57 10.58 -10.26
C ARG A 162 -2.08 12.01 -10.12
N ASN A 163 -1.57 12.38 -8.94
CA ASN A 163 -1.01 13.71 -8.71
C ASN A 163 0.20 13.97 -9.61
N ARG A 164 1.09 13.00 -9.78
CA ARG A 164 2.27 13.11 -10.65
C ARG A 164 1.87 13.29 -12.11
N MET A 165 0.94 12.47 -12.61
CA MET A 165 0.42 12.58 -13.98
C MET A 165 -0.26 13.94 -14.21
N SER A 166 -1.12 14.37 -13.29
CA SER A 166 -1.81 15.66 -13.37
C SER A 166 -0.83 16.84 -13.37
N GLN A 167 0.22 16.81 -12.54
CA GLN A 167 1.26 17.84 -12.55
C GLN A 167 2.06 17.85 -13.84
N ALA A 168 2.39 16.67 -14.39
CA ALA A 168 3.09 16.57 -15.67
C ALA A 168 2.24 17.16 -16.81
N GLU A 169 0.95 16.82 -16.85
CA GLU A 169 0.00 17.34 -17.84
C GLU A 169 -0.20 18.85 -17.70
N ALA A 170 -0.39 19.36 -16.48
CA ALA A 170 -0.54 20.80 -16.24
C ALA A 170 0.70 21.59 -16.71
N LYS A 171 1.91 21.09 -16.42
CA LYS A 171 3.16 21.71 -16.89
C LYS A 171 3.28 21.66 -18.42
N TYR A 172 2.84 20.57 -19.05
CA TYR A 172 2.80 20.46 -20.50
C TYR A 172 1.84 21.49 -21.11
N GLN A 173 0.61 21.59 -20.61
CA GLN A 173 -0.42 22.52 -21.12
C GLN A 173 -0.02 23.99 -20.96
N GLN A 174 0.55 24.38 -19.80
CA GLN A 174 1.05 25.74 -19.57
C GLN A 174 2.11 26.16 -20.60
N ARG A 175 2.84 25.20 -21.17
CA ARG A 175 3.91 25.45 -22.13
C ARG A 175 3.45 25.36 -23.57
N ALA A 176 2.62 24.39 -23.90
CA ALA A 176 1.96 24.33 -25.20
C ALA A 176 1.17 25.62 -25.48
N GLY A 177 0.51 26.18 -24.46
CA GLY A 177 -0.16 27.48 -24.55
C GLY A 177 0.78 28.69 -24.67
N LYS A 178 2.02 28.65 -24.15
CA LYS A 178 3.02 29.72 -24.28
C LYS A 178 3.80 29.66 -25.59
N GLY A 179 4.04 28.47 -26.15
CA GLY A 179 4.77 28.28 -27.41
C GLY A 179 4.02 28.80 -28.65
N LEU A 180 2.69 28.89 -28.59
CA LEU A 180 1.86 29.49 -29.65
C LEU A 180 1.88 31.03 -29.65
N VAL A 181 2.09 31.67 -28.49
CA VAL A 181 2.05 33.14 -28.37
C VAL A 181 3.37 33.78 -28.80
N GLU A 182 4.49 33.07 -28.67
CA GLU A 182 5.83 33.58 -29.02
C GLU A 182 6.18 33.46 -30.51
N GLN A 183 5.32 32.83 -31.33
CA GLN A 183 5.49 32.73 -32.79
C GLN A 183 4.89 33.90 -33.58
N MET A 184 4.34 34.93 -32.92
CA MET A 184 3.66 36.04 -33.61
C MET A 184 4.44 37.36 -33.65
N TYR A 185 5.75 37.35 -33.37
CA TYR A 185 6.63 38.51 -33.60
C TYR A 185 8.00 38.04 -34.11
N ILE A 186 8.04 37.52 -35.34
CA ILE A 186 9.22 37.73 -36.19
C ILE A 186 9.00 39.10 -36.82
N GLU A 187 9.50 40.12 -36.15
CA GLU A 187 9.56 41.48 -36.70
C GLU A 187 10.51 41.43 -37.91
N GLU A 188 9.94 41.29 -39.11
CA GLU A 188 10.66 41.47 -40.37
C GLU A 188 11.20 42.91 -40.39
N GLN A 189 12.46 43.08 -39.99
CA GLN A 189 13.19 44.30 -40.30
C GLN A 189 13.35 44.39 -41.82
N PRO A 190 12.82 45.43 -42.48
CA PRO A 190 12.98 45.58 -43.92
C PRO A 190 14.47 45.80 -44.23
N ARG A 191 15.06 44.87 -44.98
CA ARG A 191 16.37 45.09 -45.60
C ARG A 191 16.21 46.18 -46.64
N ASN A 192 16.63 47.39 -46.29
CA ASN A 192 16.88 48.43 -47.29
C ASN A 192 18.14 48.05 -48.07
N PHE A 193 18.00 48.16 -49.40
CA PHE A 193 18.94 47.82 -50.45
C PHE A 193 20.37 48.35 -50.24
#